data_AF-A0A443RTN8-F1
#
_entry.id   AF-A0A443RTN8-F1
#
_cell.length_a   1.000
_cell.length_b   1.000
_cell.length_c   1.000
_cell.angle_alpha   90.00
_cell.angle_beta   90.00
_cell.angle_gamma   90.00
#
_symmetry.space_group_name_H-M   'P 1'
#
loop_
_entity.id
_entity.type
_entity.pdbx_description
1 polymer ?
#
loop_
_entity_poly.entity_id
_entity_poly.type
_entity_poly.pdbx_seq_one_letter_code
_entity_poly.pdbx_strand_id
1 'polypeptide(L)' 'MLIRTLSVSDGLCNGTRLIVKGIKSRILSCEILTGDKSGKQV' A
#
# COMPACT_ATOMS: atom_id res chain seq x y z
N MET A 1 -1.80 -3.69 6.78
CA MET A 1 -2.61 -4.32 5.71
C MET A 1 -3.78 -3.40 5.42
N LEU A 2 -4.15 -3.21 4.15
CA LEU A 2 -5.33 -2.42 3.79
C LEU A 2 -6.61 -3.14 4.24
N ILE A 3 -7.57 -2.37 4.77
CA ILE A 3 -8.89 -2.87 5.24
C ILE A 3 -10.01 -2.62 4.22
N ARG A 4 -9.69 -1.93 3.12
CA ARG A 4 -10.61 -1.67 2.01
C ARG A 4 -9.81 -1.50 0.72
N THR A 5 -10.47 -1.73 -0.41
CA THR A 5 -9.90 -1.45 -1.72
C THR A 5 -9.81 0.06 -1.97
N LEU A 6 -8.63 0.53 -2.35
CA LEU A 6 -8.37 1.92 -2.69
C LEU A 6 -8.17 2.11 -4.20
N SER A 7 -7.38 1.24 -4.83
CA SER A 7 -7.09 1.28 -6.26
C SER A 7 -6.68 -0.11 -6.74
N VAL A 8 -7.52 -0.72 -7.58
CA VAL A 8 -7.23 -2.05 -8.16
C VAL A 8 -6.09 -1.95 -9.18
N SER A 9 -6.06 -0.88 -9.98
CA SER A 9 -5.01 -0.63 -10.97
C SER A 9 -3.62 -0.50 -10.35
N ASP A 10 -3.54 0.00 -9.12
CA ASP A 10 -2.27 0.14 -8.39
C ASP A 10 -1.93 -1.05 -7.48
N GLY A 11 -2.79 -2.07 -7.41
CA GLY A 11 -2.61 -3.23 -6.51
C GLY A 11 -2.94 -2.92 -5.04
N LEU A 12 -3.66 -1.84 -4.77
CA LEU A 12 -4.10 -1.41 -3.44
C LEU A 12 -5.50 -1.94 -3.13
N CYS A 13 -5.60 -3.25 -3.02
CA CYS A 13 -6.82 -3.98 -2.69
C CYS A 13 -6.95 -4.24 -1.19
N ASN A 14 -8.15 -4.62 -0.75
CA ASN A 14 -8.32 -5.13 0.60
C ASN A 14 -7.37 -6.32 0.83
N GLY A 15 -6.69 -6.36 1.98
CA GLY A 15 -5.71 -7.39 2.27
C GLY A 15 -4.29 -7.11 1.74
N THR A 16 -4.06 -6.08 0.92
CA THR A 16 -2.70 -5.74 0.47
C THR A 16 -1.80 -5.44 1.67
N ARG A 17 -0.67 -6.14 1.76
CA ARG A 17 0.34 -5.93 2.79
C ARG A 17 1.29 -4.82 2.35
N LEU A 18 1.50 -3.87 3.24
CA LEU A 18 2.29 -2.67 3.06
C LEU A 18 3.23 -2.54 4.26
N ILE A 19 4.44 -2.04 4.05
CA ILE A 19 5.33 -1.56 5.11
C ILE A 19 5.33 -0.04 5.10
N VAL A 20 5.19 0.58 6.26
CA VAL A 20 5.25 2.05 6.39
C VAL A 20 6.72 2.49 6.32
N LYS A 21 7.00 3.44 5.44
CA LYS A 21 8.31 4.11 5.30
C LYS A 21 8.32 5.52 5.89
N GLY A 22 7.14 6.15 5.99
CA GLY A 22 7.01 7.49 6.56
C GLY A 22 5.57 7.81 6.96
N ILE A 23 5.45 8.67 7.97
CA ILE A 23 4.17 9.14 8.51
C ILE A 23 4.18 10.66 8.49
N LYS A 24 3.14 11.27 7.90
CA LYS A 24 2.89 12.71 7.89
C LYS A 24 1.43 12.98 8.28
N SER A 25 1.07 14.25 8.47
CA SER A 25 -0.32 14.63 8.73
C SER A 25 -1.23 14.12 7.61
N ARG A 26 -2.10 13.15 7.95
CA ARG A 26 -3.07 12.50 7.05
C ARG A 26 -2.48 11.75 5.84
N ILE A 27 -1.17 11.47 5.83
CA ILE A 27 -0.50 10.75 4.73
C ILE A 27 0.42 9.68 5.30
N LEU A 28 0.35 8.48 4.73
CA LEU A 28 1.29 7.38 4.98
C LEU A 28 2.05 7.09 3.68
N SER A 29 3.37 7.14 3.73
CA SER A 29 4.22 6.65 2.65
C SER A 29 4.56 5.20 2.94
N CYS A 30 4.20 4.31 2.03
CA CYS A 30 4.30 2.86 2.19
C CYS A 30 5.01 2.21 1.01
N GLU A 31 5.40 0.95 1.17
CA GLU A 31 5.88 0.08 0.10
C GLU A 31 5.03 -1.20 0.07
N ILE A 32 4.61 -1.62 -1.12
CA ILE A 32 3.84 -2.85 -1.33
C ILE A 32 4.74 -4.06 -1.10
N LEU A 33 4.31 -5.01 -0.28
CA LEU A 33 5.11 -6.18 0.09
C LEU A 33 4.78 -7.45 -0.70
N THR A 34 3.69 -7.46 -1.46
CA THR A 34 3.13 -8.68 -2.05
C THR A 34 2.50 -8.44 -3.42
N GLY A 35 2.50 -9.49 -4.25
CA GLY A 35 1.91 -9.46 -5.59
C GLY A 35 2.80 -8.78 -6.61
N ASP A 36 2.27 -8.58 -7.82
CA ASP A 36 3.04 -8.12 -8.99
C ASP A 36 3.58 -6.69 -8.85
N LYS A 37 3.05 -5.91 -7.89
CA LYS A 37 3.47 -4.54 -7.59
C LYS A 37 4.38 -4.46 -6.35
N SER A 38 4.90 -5.59 -5.86
CA SER A 38 5.83 -5.62 -4.73
C SER A 38 7.05 -4.71 -4.96
N GLY A 39 7.50 -4.00 -3.93
CA GLY A 39 8.58 -3.01 -3.98
C GLY A 39 8.14 -1.61 -4.45
N LYS A 40 6.91 -1.44 -4.97
CA LYS A 40 6.40 -0.12 -5.39
C LYS A 40 6.11 0.76 -4.16
N GLN A 41 6.58 2.01 -4.19
CA GLN A 41 6.21 3.02 -3.20
C GLN A 41 4.86 3.65 -3.52
N VAL A 42 4.03 3.81 -2.48
CA VAL A 42 2.64 4.32 -2.53
C VAL A 42 2.33 5.23 -1.35
#